data_AF-A0A3M1RJ39-F1
#
_entry.id   AF-A0A3M1RJ39-F1
#
_cell.length_a   1.000
_cell.length_b   1.000
_cell.length_c   1.000
_cell.angle_alpha   90.00
_cell.angle_beta   90.00
_cell.angle_gamma   90.00
#
_symmetry.space_group_name_H-M   'P 1'
#
loop_
_entity.id
_entity.type
_entity.pdbx_description
1 polymer ?
#
loop_
_entity_poly.entity_id
_entity_poly.type
_entity_poly.pdbx_seq_one_letter_code
_entity_poly.pdbx_strand_id
1 'polypeptide(L)'
;MARSVLDFFGLGKERVRMLSGDGTDPEAFARQMKDFEERLKGLGKSALRKKRPADLTAIDIKEGGKRALFHTLIAGFAEKTGVREGRLEGELPVGFVTVDEKECTLCGSCAFHCGTGALRHEGDEVIDIYYNHSLCIGCGLCQEICPEKVIKMERVLDLKPFLEREERKFEVPIISCSQCGKPIMAEAAMRKLKGRLKERGLEMLDMCQSCTDRVTVADLVGAKPDEITIFQQGKAPWDS
;
A
#
# COMPACT_ATOMS: atom_id res chain seq x y z
N MET A 1 11.14 -16.59 -8.18
CA MET A 1 10.28 -16.57 -6.97
C MET A 1 10.53 -17.74 -6.01
N ALA A 2 10.09 -18.98 -6.29
CA ALA A 2 10.08 -20.07 -5.27
C ALA A 2 11.46 -20.37 -4.65
N ARG A 3 12.53 -20.37 -5.45
CA ARG A 3 13.91 -20.55 -4.98
C ARG A 3 14.32 -19.48 -3.95
N SER A 4 14.02 -18.21 -4.24
CA SER A 4 14.35 -17.06 -3.36
C SER A 4 13.60 -17.14 -2.03
N VAL A 5 12.33 -17.55 -2.05
CA VAL A 5 11.53 -17.75 -0.83
C VAL A 5 12.13 -18.87 0.03
N LEU A 6 12.50 -20.01 -0.57
CA LEU A 6 13.13 -21.11 0.18
C LEU A 6 14.48 -20.71 0.77
N ASP A 7 15.28 -19.92 0.05
CA ASP A 7 16.57 -19.42 0.55
C ASP A 7 16.37 -18.52 1.77
N PHE A 8 15.44 -17.56 1.65
CA PHE A 8 15.12 -16.60 2.71
C PHE A 8 14.64 -17.27 4.01
N PHE A 9 13.86 -18.34 3.90
CA PHE A 9 13.42 -19.14 5.05
C PHE A 9 14.43 -20.21 5.50
N GLY A 10 15.65 -20.24 4.94
CA GLY A 10 16.68 -21.23 5.30
C GLY A 10 16.33 -22.67 4.92
N LEU A 11 15.41 -22.86 3.96
CA LEU A 11 14.95 -24.16 3.50
C LEU A 11 15.82 -24.73 2.37
N GLY A 12 16.64 -23.87 1.75
CA GLY A 12 17.57 -24.22 0.69
C GLY A 12 16.94 -24.08 -0.69
N LYS A 13 17.41 -23.10 -1.46
CA LYS A 13 16.94 -22.80 -2.83
C LYS A 13 17.07 -23.95 -3.84
N GLU A 14 17.89 -24.95 -3.52
CA GLU A 14 18.14 -26.12 -4.36
C GLU A 14 17.08 -27.22 -4.20
N ARG A 15 16.15 -27.08 -3.25
CA ARG A 15 15.07 -28.06 -3.02
C ARG A 15 13.88 -27.92 -3.98
N VAL A 16 13.92 -26.95 -4.89
CA VAL A 16 12.90 -26.75 -5.92
C VAL A 16 13.57 -26.50 -7.27
N ARG A 17 13.05 -27.12 -8.32
CA ARG A 17 13.55 -27.00 -9.69
C ARG A 17 12.38 -27.06 -10.66
N MET A 18 12.41 -26.22 -11.69
CA MET A 18 11.56 -26.40 -12.87
C MET A 18 12.26 -27.35 -13.83
N LEU A 19 11.53 -28.36 -14.27
CA LEU A 19 12.00 -29.33 -15.25
C LEU A 19 11.23 -29.09 -16.55
N SER A 20 11.95 -29.05 -17.67
CA SER A 20 11.36 -28.95 -19.00
C SER A 20 11.34 -30.33 -19.63
N GLY A 21 10.17 -30.73 -20.13
CA GLY A 21 10.01 -31.91 -20.96
C GLY A 21 9.52 -31.49 -22.34
N ASP A 22 10.21 -31.95 -23.38
CA ASP A 22 9.61 -32.05 -24.70
C ASP A 22 8.93 -33.42 -24.80
N GLY A 23 7.79 -33.50 -25.50
CA GLY A 23 7.06 -34.77 -25.65
C GLY A 23 7.76 -35.79 -26.56
N THR A 24 8.96 -35.45 -27.04
CA THR A 24 9.72 -36.19 -28.05
C THR A 24 10.87 -37.00 -27.47
N ASP A 25 11.38 -36.65 -26.28
CA ASP A 25 12.43 -37.36 -25.55
C ASP A 25 12.06 -37.58 -24.07
N PRO A 26 11.26 -38.62 -23.77
CA PRO A 26 10.94 -39.01 -22.40
C PRO A 26 12.17 -39.40 -21.56
N GLU A 27 13.25 -39.88 -22.21
CA GLU A 27 14.46 -40.29 -21.51
C GLU A 27 15.24 -39.09 -20.98
N ALA A 28 15.29 -37.98 -21.73
CA ALA A 28 15.87 -36.73 -21.25
C ALA A 28 15.16 -36.21 -20.01
N PHE A 29 13.82 -36.25 -19.99
CA PHE A 29 13.06 -35.87 -18.81
C PHE A 29 13.36 -36.79 -17.61
N ALA A 30 13.44 -38.11 -17.84
CA ALA A 30 13.80 -39.06 -16.80
C ALA A 30 15.22 -38.84 -16.24
N ARG A 31 16.19 -38.48 -17.09
CA ARG A 31 17.55 -38.10 -16.66
C ARG A 31 17.53 -36.85 -15.77
N GLN A 32 16.77 -35.82 -16.15
CA GLN A 32 16.61 -34.61 -15.33
C GLN A 32 15.98 -34.90 -13.95
N MET A 33 14.98 -35.78 -13.89
CA MET A 33 14.37 -36.21 -12.64
C MET A 33 15.37 -36.94 -11.72
N LYS A 34 16.16 -37.87 -12.28
CA LYS A 34 17.19 -38.62 -11.52
C LYS A 34 18.27 -37.70 -10.95
N ASP A 35 18.81 -36.80 -11.77
CA ASP A 35 19.78 -35.79 -11.34
C ASP A 35 19.24 -34.93 -10.19
N PHE A 36 17.98 -34.50 -10.29
CA PHE A 36 17.34 -33.74 -9.21
C PHE A 36 17.17 -34.56 -7.92
N GLU A 37 16.79 -35.84 -8.04
CA GLU A 37 16.66 -36.74 -6.88
C GLU A 37 18.01 -36.95 -6.15
N GLU A 38 19.09 -37.18 -6.91
CA GLU A 38 20.44 -37.32 -6.35
C GLU A 38 20.88 -36.05 -5.62
N ARG A 39 20.61 -34.88 -6.21
CA ARG A 39 20.88 -33.58 -5.58
C ARG A 39 20.09 -33.41 -4.29
N LEU A 40 18.80 -33.78 -4.27
CA LEU A 40 17.97 -33.71 -3.06
C LEU A 40 18.49 -34.62 -1.93
N LYS A 41 18.98 -35.82 -2.26
CA LYS A 41 19.61 -36.73 -1.28
C LYS A 41 20.84 -36.09 -0.63
N GLY A 42 21.63 -35.33 -1.40
CA GLY A 42 22.82 -34.63 -0.91
C GLY A 42 22.54 -33.46 0.05
N LEU A 43 21.34 -32.85 0.01
CA LEU A 43 20.99 -31.67 0.81
C LEU A 43 20.55 -32.00 2.25
N GLY A 44 20.50 -33.27 2.65
CA GLY A 44 20.01 -33.69 3.96
C GLY A 44 18.51 -33.41 4.19
N LYS A 45 18.04 -33.62 5.43
CA LYS A 45 16.62 -33.49 5.80
C LYS A 45 16.20 -32.02 5.89
N SER A 46 15.06 -31.67 5.29
CA SER A 46 14.46 -30.33 5.40
C SER A 46 13.99 -30.03 6.83
N ALA A 47 14.09 -28.76 7.25
CA ALA A 47 13.53 -28.24 8.49
C ALA A 47 11.99 -28.42 8.59
N LEU A 48 11.31 -28.64 7.46
CA LEU A 48 9.87 -28.90 7.39
C LEU A 48 9.50 -30.38 7.51
N ARG A 49 10.45 -31.33 7.49
CA ARG A 49 10.18 -32.78 7.35
C ARG A 49 9.19 -33.38 8.36
N LYS A 50 9.14 -32.85 9.59
CA LYS A 50 8.24 -33.31 10.66
C LYS A 50 7.16 -32.28 11.03
N LYS A 51 7.08 -31.17 10.29
CA LYS A 51 6.13 -30.10 10.56
C LYS A 51 4.88 -30.34 9.72
N ARG A 52 3.70 -30.18 10.33
CA ARG A 52 2.45 -30.27 9.58
C ARG A 52 2.39 -29.12 8.56
N PRO A 53 1.89 -29.34 7.34
CA PRO A 53 1.65 -28.27 6.38
C PRO A 53 0.75 -27.18 6.97
N ALA A 54 0.80 -25.98 6.40
CA ALA A 54 -0.15 -24.92 6.71
C ALA A 54 -1.57 -25.42 6.42
N ASP A 55 -2.52 -25.09 7.30
CA ASP A 55 -3.92 -25.44 7.07
C ASP A 55 -4.50 -24.51 6.02
N LEU A 56 -4.71 -25.05 4.82
CA LEU A 56 -5.29 -24.33 3.69
C LEU A 56 -6.82 -24.43 3.65
N THR A 57 -7.43 -25.26 4.51
CA THR A 57 -8.88 -25.49 4.52
C THR A 57 -9.65 -24.35 5.17
N ALA A 58 -8.99 -23.60 6.05
CA ALA A 58 -9.53 -22.38 6.65
C ALA A 58 -9.55 -21.17 5.71
N ILE A 59 -8.97 -21.28 4.50
CA ILE A 59 -8.97 -20.22 3.51
C ILE A 59 -10.19 -20.41 2.62
N ASP A 60 -11.18 -19.52 2.74
CA ASP A 60 -12.18 -19.43 1.68
C ASP A 60 -11.51 -18.83 0.44
N ILE A 61 -11.14 -19.68 -0.52
CA ILE A 61 -10.53 -19.26 -1.79
C ILE A 61 -11.52 -18.44 -2.63
N LYS A 62 -12.83 -18.58 -2.42
CA LYS A 62 -13.86 -17.78 -3.10
C LYS A 62 -13.93 -16.36 -2.55
N GLU A 63 -13.79 -16.18 -1.22
CA GLU A 63 -13.84 -14.85 -0.58
C GLU A 63 -12.46 -14.17 -0.48
N GLY A 64 -11.38 -14.91 -0.23
CA GLY A 64 -10.01 -14.38 -0.03
C GLY A 64 -9.07 -14.48 -1.25
N GLY A 65 -9.47 -15.24 -2.28
CA GLY A 65 -8.76 -15.35 -3.55
C GLY A 65 -7.32 -15.89 -3.46
N LYS A 66 -6.56 -15.73 -4.56
CA LYS A 66 -5.12 -16.11 -4.65
C LYS A 66 -4.24 -15.39 -3.62
N ARG A 67 -4.69 -14.23 -3.14
CA ARG A 67 -3.96 -13.37 -2.21
C ARG A 67 -3.93 -13.97 -0.80
N ALA A 68 -5.07 -14.41 -0.29
CA ALA A 68 -5.15 -15.08 1.01
C ALA A 68 -4.34 -16.39 1.04
N LEU A 69 -4.34 -17.15 -0.07
CA LEU A 69 -3.49 -18.33 -0.21
C LEU A 69 -2.00 -17.97 -0.10
N PHE A 70 -1.54 -16.97 -0.85
CA PHE A 70 -0.15 -16.55 -0.79
C PHE A 70 0.25 -16.08 0.61
N HIS A 71 -0.60 -15.29 1.28
CA HIS A 71 -0.36 -14.86 2.66
C HIS A 71 -0.21 -16.05 3.61
N THR A 72 -1.13 -17.01 3.54
CA THR A 72 -1.12 -18.21 4.40
C THR A 72 0.11 -19.09 4.17
N LEU A 73 0.58 -19.21 2.93
CA LEU A 73 1.81 -19.96 2.63
C LEU A 73 3.05 -19.29 3.24
N ILE A 74 3.17 -17.97 3.11
CA ILE A 74 4.28 -17.21 3.71
C ILE A 74 4.20 -17.28 5.25
N ALA A 75 3.01 -17.14 5.82
CA ALA A 75 2.78 -17.29 7.27
C ALA A 75 3.15 -18.69 7.77
N GLY A 76 2.80 -19.73 7.01
CA GLY A 76 3.19 -21.11 7.29
C GLY A 76 4.71 -21.28 7.29
N PHE A 77 5.42 -20.75 6.28
CA PHE A 77 6.89 -20.78 6.28
C PHE A 77 7.48 -20.05 7.48
N ALA A 78 7.00 -18.85 7.77
CA ALA A 78 7.43 -18.08 8.92
C ALA A 78 7.24 -18.88 10.22
N GLU A 79 6.05 -19.46 10.45
CA GLU A 79 5.74 -20.24 11.65
C GLU A 79 6.60 -21.50 11.77
N LYS A 80 6.79 -22.22 10.66
CA LYS A 80 7.54 -23.45 10.64
C LYS A 80 9.06 -23.23 10.61
N THR A 81 9.57 -22.03 10.39
CA THR A 81 11.02 -21.76 10.42
C THR A 81 11.44 -20.87 11.58
N GLY A 82 10.51 -20.13 12.19
CA GLY A 82 10.78 -19.15 13.23
C GLY A 82 11.22 -17.79 12.69
N VAL A 83 11.38 -17.64 11.37
CA VAL A 83 11.71 -16.35 10.73
C VAL A 83 10.47 -15.45 10.76
N ARG A 84 10.59 -14.27 11.37
CA ARG A 84 9.49 -13.30 11.55
C ARG A 84 9.77 -11.93 10.95
N GLU A 85 11.03 -11.63 10.66
CA GLU A 85 11.49 -10.35 10.13
C GLU A 85 12.40 -10.57 8.92
N GLY A 86 12.60 -9.51 8.14
CA GLY A 86 13.48 -9.50 6.98
C GLY A 86 12.75 -9.06 5.71
N ARG A 87 13.54 -8.53 4.77
CA ARG A 87 13.06 -8.09 3.46
C ARG A 87 13.56 -9.06 2.40
N LEU A 88 12.63 -9.63 1.64
CA LEU A 88 12.92 -10.46 0.47
C LEU A 88 12.71 -9.63 -0.79
N GLU A 89 13.75 -9.50 -1.60
CA GLU A 89 13.73 -8.77 -2.87
C GLU A 89 13.63 -9.73 -4.07
N GLY A 90 13.11 -9.24 -5.19
CA GLY A 90 13.15 -9.92 -6.49
C GLY A 90 11.80 -9.91 -7.21
N GLU A 91 11.62 -10.85 -8.14
CA GLU A 91 10.34 -11.02 -8.84
C GLU A 91 9.31 -11.71 -7.93
N LEU A 92 8.66 -10.91 -7.09
CA LEU A 92 7.63 -11.35 -6.17
C LEU A 92 6.27 -10.77 -6.57
N PRO A 93 5.16 -11.49 -6.34
CA PRO A 93 3.79 -11.00 -6.54
C PRO A 93 3.35 -10.14 -5.34
N VAL A 94 4.24 -9.29 -4.85
CA VAL A 94 4.00 -8.36 -3.74
C VAL A 94 4.85 -7.11 -3.96
N GLY A 95 4.27 -5.97 -3.62
CA GLY A 95 4.96 -4.68 -3.65
C GLY A 95 5.04 -4.06 -2.27
N PHE A 96 6.07 -3.27 -2.05
CA PHE A 96 6.24 -2.41 -0.89
C PHE A 96 6.18 -0.96 -1.36
N VAL A 97 5.28 -0.18 -0.79
CA VAL A 97 5.04 1.22 -1.18
C VAL A 97 5.55 2.15 -0.08
N THR A 98 6.27 3.17 -0.49
CA THR A 98 6.70 4.29 0.36
C THR A 98 6.23 5.60 -0.24
N VAL A 99 5.96 6.58 0.62
CA VAL A 99 5.46 7.90 0.23
C VAL A 99 6.33 8.95 0.92
N ASP A 100 6.75 9.98 0.19
CA ASP A 100 7.24 11.21 0.82
C ASP A 100 6.05 11.98 1.40
N GLU A 101 5.81 11.78 2.69
CA GLU A 101 4.67 12.33 3.42
C GLU A 101 4.70 13.87 3.49
N LYS A 102 5.86 14.52 3.29
CA LYS A 102 6.00 15.99 3.31
C LYS A 102 5.61 16.66 2.00
N GLU A 103 5.74 15.94 0.89
CA GLU A 103 5.40 16.44 -0.46
C GLU A 103 4.08 15.87 -0.97
N CYS A 104 3.48 14.91 -0.25
CA CYS A 104 2.16 14.37 -0.56
C CYS A 104 1.06 15.43 -0.38
N THR A 105 0.21 15.58 -1.39
CA THR A 105 -0.91 16.54 -1.38
C THR A 105 -2.23 15.93 -0.90
N LEU A 106 -2.24 14.65 -0.50
CA LEU A 106 -3.45 13.89 -0.15
C LEU A 106 -4.55 13.98 -1.22
N CYS A 107 -4.17 13.96 -2.51
CA CYS A 107 -5.15 13.99 -3.61
C CYS A 107 -5.97 12.71 -3.78
N GLY A 108 -5.63 11.63 -3.05
CA GLY A 108 -6.37 10.37 -3.06
C GLY A 108 -6.26 9.52 -4.33
N SER A 109 -5.60 10.00 -5.39
CA SER A 109 -5.55 9.29 -6.68
C SER A 109 -5.00 7.86 -6.55
N CYS A 110 -3.96 7.67 -5.73
CA CYS A 110 -3.31 6.37 -5.49
C CYS A 110 -4.24 5.35 -4.82
N ALA A 111 -5.07 5.79 -3.87
CA ALA A 111 -6.08 4.96 -3.22
C ALA A 111 -7.23 4.65 -4.19
N PHE A 112 -7.71 5.64 -4.94
CA PHE A 112 -8.80 5.46 -5.91
C PHE A 112 -8.50 4.40 -6.98
N HIS A 113 -7.26 4.36 -7.49
CA HIS A 113 -6.86 3.39 -8.52
C HIS A 113 -6.35 2.05 -7.95
N CYS A 114 -6.35 1.87 -6.62
CA CYS A 114 -5.87 0.65 -6.01
C CYS A 114 -6.94 -0.45 -6.02
N GLY A 115 -7.02 -1.20 -7.12
CA GLY A 115 -8.00 -2.29 -7.27
C GLY A 115 -7.86 -3.45 -6.26
N THR A 116 -6.76 -3.52 -5.51
CA THR A 116 -6.56 -4.52 -4.45
C THR A 116 -6.95 -4.02 -3.06
N GLY A 117 -7.30 -2.73 -2.91
CA GLY A 117 -7.52 -2.11 -1.61
C GLY A 117 -6.26 -2.02 -0.73
N ALA A 118 -5.08 -2.15 -1.32
CA ALA A 118 -3.82 -2.01 -0.58
C ALA A 118 -3.53 -0.56 -0.19
N LEU A 119 -4.06 0.39 -0.95
CA LEU A 119 -4.14 1.81 -0.59
C LEU A 119 -5.63 2.16 -0.50
N ARG A 120 -6.06 2.73 0.61
CA ARG A 120 -7.43 3.21 0.82
C ARG A 120 -7.40 4.62 1.38
N HIS A 121 -8.45 5.38 1.12
CA HIS A 121 -8.65 6.66 1.79
C HIS A 121 -9.88 6.58 2.70
N GLU A 122 -9.85 7.34 3.78
CA GLU A 122 -10.99 7.52 4.71
C GLU A 122 -11.02 8.98 5.18
N GLY A 123 -12.19 9.46 5.60
CA GLY A 123 -12.40 10.85 6.03
C GLY A 123 -13.14 11.70 4.99
N ASP A 124 -13.84 12.73 5.46
CA ASP A 124 -14.73 13.56 4.65
C ASP A 124 -14.07 14.90 4.25
N GLU A 125 -13.77 15.75 5.24
CA GLU A 125 -13.19 17.09 4.99
C GLU A 125 -11.69 17.02 4.62
N VAL A 126 -10.93 16.19 5.35
CA VAL A 126 -9.52 15.89 5.07
C VAL A 126 -9.39 14.38 5.04
N ILE A 127 -8.90 13.85 3.93
CA ILE A 127 -8.72 12.41 3.78
C ILE A 127 -7.41 11.94 4.40
N ASP A 128 -7.44 10.79 5.05
CA ASP A 128 -6.28 9.99 5.39
C ASP A 128 -6.03 8.94 4.32
N ILE A 129 -4.77 8.50 4.15
CA ILE A 129 -4.44 7.37 3.28
C ILE A 129 -3.81 6.26 4.11
N TYR A 130 -4.39 5.07 4.02
CA TYR A 130 -3.94 3.84 4.67
C TYR A 130 -3.29 2.91 3.65
N TYR A 131 -2.26 2.19 4.08
CA TYR A 131 -1.54 1.20 3.30
C TYR A 131 -1.49 -0.15 4.02
N ASN A 132 -1.87 -1.21 3.31
CA ASN A 132 -1.73 -2.59 3.77
C ASN A 132 -0.78 -3.37 2.85
N HIS A 133 0.42 -3.67 3.36
CA HIS A 133 1.45 -4.37 2.60
C HIS A 133 1.01 -5.77 2.15
N SER A 134 0.20 -6.45 2.96
CA SER A 134 -0.26 -7.82 2.66
C SER A 134 -1.15 -7.91 1.43
N LEU A 135 -1.80 -6.80 1.03
CA LEU A 135 -2.70 -6.71 -0.13
C LEU A 135 -2.01 -6.20 -1.41
N CYS A 136 -0.85 -5.55 -1.28
CA CYS A 136 -0.17 -4.93 -2.42
C CYS A 136 0.41 -5.98 -3.37
N ILE A 137 0.03 -5.92 -4.65
CA ILE A 137 0.54 -6.84 -5.69
C ILE A 137 1.73 -6.28 -6.48
N GLY A 138 2.17 -5.06 -6.18
CA GLY A 138 3.30 -4.42 -6.86
C GLY A 138 3.04 -4.06 -8.33
N CYS A 139 1.81 -3.61 -8.65
CA CYS A 139 1.45 -3.21 -10.02
C CYS A 139 2.08 -1.88 -10.47
N GLY A 140 2.49 -1.02 -9.53
CA GLY A 140 3.15 0.26 -9.82
C GLY A 140 2.22 1.41 -10.22
N LEU A 141 0.92 1.17 -10.40
CA LEU A 141 -0.03 2.21 -10.79
C LEU A 141 -0.02 3.43 -9.85
N CYS A 142 0.04 3.21 -8.54
CA CYS A 142 0.11 4.30 -7.55
C CYS A 142 1.29 5.26 -7.78
N GLN A 143 2.46 4.73 -8.17
CA GLN A 143 3.64 5.53 -8.49
C GLN A 143 3.46 6.29 -9.82
N GLU A 144 2.88 5.64 -10.83
CA GLU A 144 2.66 6.24 -12.14
C GLU A 144 1.67 7.41 -12.08
N ILE A 145 0.52 7.19 -11.45
CA ILE A 145 -0.59 8.15 -11.41
C ILE A 145 -0.43 9.25 -10.35
N CYS A 146 0.57 9.15 -9.47
CA CYS A 146 0.84 10.20 -8.50
C CYS A 146 1.28 11.49 -9.23
N PRO A 147 0.50 12.60 -9.15
CA PRO A 147 0.85 13.85 -9.81
C PRO A 147 2.10 14.49 -9.19
N GLU A 148 2.33 14.27 -7.89
CA GLU A 148 3.46 14.81 -7.15
C GLU A 148 4.74 13.97 -7.29
N LYS A 149 4.65 12.76 -7.85
CA LYS A 149 5.76 11.80 -7.98
C LYS A 149 6.46 11.47 -6.65
N VAL A 150 5.69 11.46 -5.56
CA VAL A 150 6.18 11.19 -4.19
C VAL A 150 6.06 9.74 -3.75
N ILE A 151 5.51 8.87 -4.60
CA ILE A 151 5.28 7.46 -4.29
C ILE A 151 6.38 6.63 -4.95
N LYS A 152 7.03 5.75 -4.19
CA LYS A 152 7.96 4.74 -4.69
C LYS A 152 7.42 3.33 -4.39
N MET A 153 7.40 2.49 -5.41
CA MET A 153 6.98 1.09 -5.36
C MET A 153 8.15 0.17 -5.67
N GLU A 154 8.43 -0.77 -4.78
CA GLU A 154 9.47 -1.78 -4.95
C GLU A 154 8.86 -3.19 -4.87
N ARG A 155 9.40 -4.16 -5.61
CA ARG A 155 8.99 -5.57 -5.48
C ARG A 155 9.73 -6.23 -4.32
N VAL A 156 9.26 -5.93 -3.12
CA VAL A 156 9.81 -6.41 -1.86
C VAL A 156 8.70 -6.99 -1.01
N LEU A 157 8.98 -8.12 -0.37
CA LEU A 157 8.19 -8.67 0.73
C LEU A 157 8.87 -8.27 2.03
N ASP A 158 8.29 -7.34 2.77
CA ASP A 158 8.69 -7.03 4.14
C ASP A 158 7.89 -7.92 5.09
N LEU A 159 8.56 -8.90 5.71
CA LEU A 159 7.89 -10.03 6.33
C LEU A 159 6.97 -9.62 7.49
N LYS A 160 7.40 -8.67 8.33
CA LYS A 160 6.65 -8.29 9.54
C LYS A 160 5.29 -7.64 9.22
N PRO A 161 5.22 -6.49 8.52
CA PRO A 161 3.95 -5.85 8.18
C PRO A 161 3.07 -6.74 7.30
N PHE A 162 3.70 -7.62 6.49
CA PHE A 162 2.98 -8.60 5.70
C PHE A 162 2.23 -9.63 6.54
N LEU A 163 2.91 -10.25 7.51
CA LEU A 163 2.34 -11.28 8.37
C LEU A 163 1.25 -10.70 9.26
N GLU A 164 1.51 -9.53 9.83
CA GLU A 164 0.61 -8.82 10.75
C GLU A 164 -0.59 -8.18 10.03
N ARG A 165 -0.57 -8.13 8.68
CA ARG A 165 -1.56 -7.41 7.85
C ARG A 165 -1.75 -5.98 8.33
N GLU A 166 -0.64 -5.36 8.74
CA GLU A 166 -0.61 -4.02 9.32
C GLU A 166 -1.26 -3.01 8.36
N GLU A 167 -2.14 -2.18 8.92
CA GLU A 167 -2.68 -1.02 8.24
C GLU A 167 -1.91 0.22 8.70
N ARG A 168 -0.99 0.67 7.87
CA ARG A 168 -0.20 1.87 8.13
C ARG A 168 -0.92 3.11 7.59
N LYS A 169 -1.19 4.09 8.44
CA LYS A 169 -1.57 5.43 8.02
C LYS A 169 -0.33 6.22 7.58
N PHE A 170 -0.42 6.98 6.49
CA PHE A 170 0.60 7.97 6.12
C PHE A 170 0.39 9.27 6.89
N GLU A 171 1.42 9.76 7.58
CA GLU A 171 1.36 10.95 8.43
C GLU A 171 1.69 12.22 7.64
N VAL A 172 0.76 12.63 6.78
CA VAL A 172 0.93 13.84 5.96
C VAL A 172 0.60 15.10 6.77
N PRO A 173 1.47 16.13 6.81
CA PRO A 173 1.20 17.38 7.51
C PRO A 173 -0.01 18.13 6.95
N ILE A 174 -0.91 18.55 7.84
CA ILE A 174 -2.14 19.27 7.52
C ILE A 174 -2.06 20.72 7.99
N ILE A 175 -2.43 21.65 7.12
CA ILE A 175 -2.61 23.05 7.51
C ILE A 175 -4.01 23.27 8.09
N SER A 176 -4.07 24.05 9.17
CA SER A 176 -5.31 24.44 9.84
C SER A 176 -5.67 25.90 9.57
N CYS A 177 -6.97 26.20 9.66
CA CYS A 177 -7.52 27.54 9.53
C CYS A 177 -6.95 28.49 10.58
N SER A 178 -6.42 29.63 10.15
CA SER A 178 -5.85 30.67 11.01
C SER A 178 -6.88 31.37 11.91
N GLN A 179 -8.18 31.24 11.60
CA GLN A 179 -9.26 31.83 12.39
C GLN A 179 -9.90 30.85 13.38
N CYS A 180 -10.20 29.61 12.96
CA CYS A 180 -10.95 28.65 13.79
C CYS A 180 -10.20 27.36 14.15
N GLY A 181 -8.98 27.17 13.63
CA GLY A 181 -8.15 25.99 13.90
C GLY A 181 -8.57 24.70 13.20
N LYS A 182 -9.69 24.70 12.44
CA LYS A 182 -10.13 23.51 11.69
C LYS A 182 -9.10 23.08 10.63
N PRO A 183 -8.85 21.77 10.45
CA PRO A 183 -7.99 21.28 9.38
C PRO A 183 -8.58 21.63 8.01
N ILE A 184 -7.72 21.95 7.04
CA ILE A 184 -8.14 22.35 5.69
C ILE A 184 -7.66 21.35 4.64
N MET A 185 -6.34 21.15 4.55
CA MET A 185 -5.71 20.27 3.55
C MET A 185 -4.24 20.01 3.87
N ALA A 186 -3.58 19.17 3.07
CA ALA A 186 -2.14 18.96 3.16
C ALA A 186 -1.35 20.27 3.00
N GLU A 187 -0.31 20.47 3.82
CA GLU A 187 0.58 21.64 3.72
C GLU A 187 1.23 21.76 2.33
N ALA A 188 1.61 20.62 1.73
CA ALA A 188 2.17 20.58 0.38
C ALA A 188 1.19 21.10 -0.67
N ALA A 189 -0.11 20.78 -0.53
CA ALA A 189 -1.15 21.24 -1.43
C ALA A 189 -1.33 22.76 -1.32
N MET A 190 -1.42 23.27 -0.09
CA MET A 190 -1.51 24.70 0.19
C MET A 190 -0.31 25.47 -0.38
N ARG A 191 0.92 24.97 -0.15
CA ARG A 191 2.16 25.56 -0.67
C ARG A 191 2.13 25.67 -2.20
N LYS A 192 1.71 24.62 -2.90
CA LYS A 192 1.61 24.60 -4.37
C LYS A 192 0.51 25.51 -4.90
N LEU A 193 -0.63 25.60 -4.21
CA LEU A 193 -1.71 26.54 -4.57
C LEU A 193 -1.26 27.98 -4.41
N LYS A 194 -0.67 28.34 -3.27
CA LYS A 194 -0.08 29.67 -3.03
C LYS A 194 0.94 30.05 -4.09
N GLY A 195 1.84 29.14 -4.46
CA GLY A 195 2.82 29.36 -5.53
C GLY A 195 2.15 29.73 -6.86
N ARG A 196 1.18 28.93 -7.30
CA ARG A 196 0.46 29.15 -8.57
C ARG A 196 -0.42 30.40 -8.59
N LEU A 197 -1.00 30.76 -7.44
CA LEU A 197 -1.81 31.98 -7.32
C LEU A 197 -0.94 33.24 -7.31
N LYS A 198 0.21 33.19 -6.64
CA LYS A 198 1.18 34.31 -6.61
C LYS A 198 1.71 34.66 -7.99
N GLU A 199 1.93 33.67 -8.85
CA GLU A 199 2.29 33.89 -10.27
C GLU A 199 1.24 34.71 -11.05
N ARG A 200 0.00 34.76 -10.54
CA ARG A 200 -1.12 35.53 -11.10
C ARG A 200 -1.44 36.80 -10.31
N GLY A 201 -0.60 37.17 -9.34
CA GLY A 201 -0.81 38.32 -8.47
C GLY A 201 -1.95 38.13 -7.46
N LEU A 202 -2.34 36.89 -7.16
CA LEU A 202 -3.37 36.55 -6.18
C LEU A 202 -2.71 35.96 -4.93
N GLU A 203 -3.24 36.30 -3.76
CA GLU A 203 -2.79 35.76 -2.47
C GLU A 203 -3.88 34.84 -1.90
N MET A 204 -3.46 33.67 -1.40
CA MET A 204 -4.36 32.71 -0.78
C MET A 204 -4.24 32.79 0.73
N LEU A 205 -5.38 32.94 1.42
CA LEU A 205 -5.47 32.95 2.87
C LEU A 205 -5.49 31.52 3.43
N ASP A 206 -4.88 31.32 4.59
CA ASP A 206 -4.95 30.05 5.34
C ASP A 206 -6.25 29.95 6.13
N MET A 207 -7.39 30.06 5.45
CA MET A 207 -8.72 30.09 6.07
C MET A 207 -9.63 29.04 5.44
N CYS A 208 -10.43 28.36 6.27
CA CYS A 208 -11.45 27.44 5.77
C CYS A 208 -12.59 28.22 5.11
N GLN A 209 -13.35 27.55 4.24
CA GLN A 209 -14.43 28.17 3.46
C GLN A 209 -15.40 28.98 4.35
N SER A 210 -15.85 28.40 5.47
CA SER A 210 -16.80 29.08 6.36
C SER A 210 -16.23 30.35 7.00
N CYS A 211 -14.94 30.40 7.33
CA CYS A 211 -14.32 31.60 7.89
C CYS A 211 -14.08 32.64 6.80
N THR A 212 -13.67 32.22 5.59
CA THR A 212 -13.52 33.11 4.43
C THR A 212 -14.85 33.76 4.07
N ASP A 213 -15.93 32.99 4.02
CA ASP A 213 -17.26 33.49 3.71
C ASP A 213 -17.74 34.47 4.80
N ARG A 214 -17.48 34.20 6.09
CA ARG A 214 -17.88 35.11 7.19
C ARG A 214 -17.20 36.46 7.07
N VAL A 215 -15.89 36.47 6.84
CA VAL A 215 -15.12 37.70 6.69
C VAL A 215 -15.57 38.47 5.44
N THR A 216 -15.78 37.77 4.33
CA THR A 216 -16.24 38.38 3.08
C THR A 216 -17.62 39.02 3.24
N VAL A 217 -18.58 38.30 3.83
CA VAL A 217 -19.94 38.84 4.06
C VAL A 217 -19.90 40.01 5.04
N ALA A 218 -19.14 39.89 6.14
CA ALA A 218 -18.99 40.95 7.13
C ALA A 218 -18.49 42.26 6.48
N ASP A 219 -17.49 42.17 5.60
CA ASP A 219 -16.97 43.32 4.84
C ASP A 219 -18.04 43.92 3.92
N LEU A 220 -18.78 43.07 3.19
CA LEU A 220 -19.84 43.52 2.26
C LEU A 220 -21.01 44.23 2.95
N VAL A 221 -21.38 43.82 4.18
CA VAL A 221 -22.52 44.42 4.91
C VAL A 221 -22.10 45.42 5.98
N GLY A 222 -20.80 45.66 6.17
CA GLY A 222 -20.27 46.54 7.21
C GLY A 222 -20.52 46.03 8.64
N ALA A 223 -20.55 44.70 8.83
CA ALA A 223 -20.73 44.04 10.14
C ALA A 223 -19.42 43.41 10.63
N LYS A 224 -19.40 42.89 11.85
CA LYS A 224 -18.25 42.11 12.34
C LYS A 224 -18.37 40.64 11.92
N PRO A 225 -17.26 39.93 11.64
CA PRO A 225 -17.31 38.50 11.28
C PRO A 225 -18.04 37.60 12.29
N ASP A 226 -17.95 37.93 13.59
CA ASP A 226 -18.62 37.19 14.66
C ASP A 226 -20.14 37.38 14.70
N GLU A 227 -20.65 38.42 14.02
CA GLU A 227 -22.09 38.69 13.86
C GLU A 227 -22.67 37.94 12.65
N ILE A 228 -21.81 37.36 11.79
CA ILE A 228 -22.22 36.63 10.59
C ILE A 228 -22.34 35.14 10.90
N THR A 229 -23.57 34.62 10.82
CA THR A 229 -23.82 33.18 10.85
C THR A 229 -23.96 32.65 9.43
N ILE A 230 -23.15 31.64 9.09
CA ILE A 230 -23.22 30.96 7.79
C ILE A 230 -23.93 29.64 7.96
N PHE A 231 -25.07 29.53 7.30
CA PHE A 231 -25.79 28.27 7.14
C PHE A 231 -25.27 27.63 5.86
N GLN A 232 -24.53 26.52 5.98
CA GLN A 232 -24.30 25.68 4.82
C GLN A 232 -25.65 25.07 4.42
N GLN A 233 -26.21 25.53 3.31
CA GLN A 233 -27.42 24.93 2.75
C GLN A 233 -27.04 23.61 2.07
N GLY A 234 -27.56 22.50 2.60
CA GLY A 234 -27.61 21.22 1.92
C GLY A 234 -26.53 20.22 2.36
N LYS A 235 -26.95 18.94 2.38
CA LYS A 235 -26.06 17.80 2.26
C LYS A 235 -25.16 17.98 1.03
N ALA A 236 -23.95 17.41 1.04
CA ALA A 236 -23.10 17.49 -0.14
C ALA A 236 -23.83 16.92 -1.38
N PRO A 237 -23.55 17.39 -2.60
CA PRO A 237 -24.23 16.91 -3.82
C PRO A 237 -24.20 15.39 -4.04
N TRP A 238 -23.33 14.68 -3.33
CA TRP A 238 -23.17 13.22 -3.36
C TRP A 238 -23.79 12.49 -2.15
N ASP A 239 -24.31 13.20 -1.16
CA ASP A 239 -24.98 12.66 0.03
C ASP A 239 -26.49 12.52 -0.22
N SER A 240 -26.88 11.88 -1.33
CA SER A 240 -28.26 11.46 -1.60
C SER A 240 -28.61 10.22 -0.80
#